data_AF-A0A2G2MW95-F1
#
_entry.id   AF-A0A2G2MW95-F1
#
_cell.length_a   1.000
_cell.length_b   1.000
_cell.length_c   1.000
_cell.angle_alpha   90.00
_cell.angle_beta   90.00
_cell.angle_gamma   90.00
#
_symmetry.space_group_name_H-M   'P 1'
#
loop_
_entity.id
_entity.type
_entity.pdbx_description
1 polymer ?
#
loop_
_entity_poly.entity_id
_entity_poly.type
_entity_poly.pdbx_seq_one_letter_code
_entity_poly.pdbx_strand_id
1 'polypeptide(L)'
;MKKILLTNDDGFESKGLLALVEALKPLGHVTVVAPTMEKSACGHSLTLTKPLHFVQLEENFYKLDDGTPSDCIFLSLNKLFTQENRPDIVISGINIGSNMGEDITYSGTASAAMEAVLQGIPAIAISQVYKNRGESIKELGYDLAKESIATLVEKIFSNDFPLPARKFLNVNIPPVSTSECKGFKVTRAGNRLYGHHAEVHHNPRGKEYYWIGLPSLGWMETKGHVTDFEAINDGYVSITPVHLDMTSYDDIKSLDSWL
;
A
#
# COMPACT_ATOMS: atom_id res chain seq x y z
N MET A 1 22.36 13.01 2.39
CA MET A 1 21.29 12.81 1.39
C MET A 1 20.24 11.89 2.02
N LYS A 2 18.95 12.17 1.83
CA LYS A 2 17.87 11.34 2.38
C LYS A 2 17.86 9.95 1.72
N LYS A 3 17.45 8.93 2.45
CA LYS A 3 17.43 7.52 2.01
C LYS A 3 15.98 7.02 1.96
N ILE A 4 15.63 6.37 0.87
CA ILE A 4 14.27 5.91 0.59
C ILE A 4 14.34 4.42 0.30
N LEU A 5 13.57 3.61 1.04
CA LEU A 5 13.40 2.20 0.75
C LEU A 5 12.05 1.98 0.05
N LEU A 6 12.07 1.33 -1.11
CA LEU A 6 10.90 1.06 -1.93
C LEU A 6 10.58 -0.44 -1.99
N THR A 7 9.29 -0.76 -1.98
CA THR A 7 8.77 -2.12 -2.21
C THR A 7 7.39 -2.06 -2.86
N ASN A 8 6.79 -3.21 -3.14
CA ASN A 8 5.41 -3.36 -3.59
C ASN A 8 4.93 -4.80 -3.38
N ASP A 9 3.70 -5.08 -3.82
CA ASP A 9 3.11 -6.43 -3.93
C ASP A 9 2.91 -6.92 -5.37
N ASP A 10 3.03 -6.06 -6.38
CA ASP A 10 2.95 -6.44 -7.81
C ASP A 10 4.23 -7.11 -8.36
N GLY A 11 5.33 -7.05 -7.59
CA GLY A 11 6.63 -7.61 -7.95
C GLY A 11 7.62 -6.61 -8.57
N PHE A 12 8.88 -7.02 -8.64
CA PHE A 12 10.03 -6.15 -8.93
C PHE A 12 10.03 -5.52 -10.34
N GLU A 13 9.38 -6.15 -11.33
CA GLU A 13 9.28 -5.62 -12.70
C GLU A 13 8.02 -4.77 -12.93
N SER A 14 7.20 -4.55 -11.89
CA SER A 14 5.94 -3.84 -12.08
C SER A 14 6.16 -2.40 -12.54
N LYS A 15 5.30 -1.94 -13.46
CA LYS A 15 5.36 -0.57 -13.97
C LYS A 15 5.13 0.46 -12.87
N GLY A 16 4.29 0.14 -11.88
CA GLY A 16 4.01 1.01 -10.74
C GLY A 16 5.22 1.21 -9.83
N LEU A 17 6.00 0.14 -9.56
CA LEU A 17 7.25 0.25 -8.81
C LEU A 17 8.29 1.06 -9.58
N LEU A 18 8.47 0.80 -10.87
CA LEU A 18 9.44 1.54 -11.69
C LEU A 18 9.08 3.04 -11.80
N ALA A 19 7.79 3.37 -11.92
CA ALA A 19 7.32 4.76 -11.86
C ALA A 19 7.62 5.41 -10.50
N LEU A 20 7.50 4.65 -9.41
CA LEU A 20 7.85 5.11 -8.07
C LEU A 20 9.36 5.37 -7.93
N VAL A 21 10.21 4.51 -8.49
CA VAL A 21 11.67 4.75 -8.56
C VAL A 21 11.96 6.04 -9.33
N GLU A 22 11.36 6.21 -10.51
CA GLU A 22 11.53 7.39 -11.36
C GLU A 22 11.20 8.69 -10.60
N ALA A 23 10.08 8.72 -9.89
CA ALA A 23 9.61 9.90 -9.16
C ALA A 23 10.52 10.30 -7.99
N LEU A 24 11.15 9.33 -7.32
CA LEU A 24 11.81 9.54 -6.03
C LEU A 24 13.34 9.55 -6.11
N LYS A 25 13.92 9.05 -7.20
CA LYS A 25 15.37 9.10 -7.45
C LYS A 25 15.96 10.52 -7.37
N PRO A 26 15.25 11.59 -7.81
CA PRO A 26 15.75 12.97 -7.63
C PRO A 26 15.76 13.46 -6.18
N LEU A 27 14.96 12.85 -5.29
CA LEU A 27 14.73 13.33 -3.92
C LEU A 27 15.63 12.66 -2.88
N GLY A 28 16.27 11.54 -3.22
CA GLY A 28 17.11 10.81 -2.29
C GLY A 28 17.78 9.57 -2.89
N HIS A 29 18.57 8.91 -2.06
CA HIS A 29 19.16 7.63 -2.39
C HIS A 29 18.11 6.53 -2.26
N VAL A 30 17.74 5.93 -3.39
CA VAL A 30 16.69 4.91 -3.49
C VAL A 30 17.30 3.52 -3.42
N THR A 31 16.79 2.70 -2.50
CA THR A 31 17.00 1.25 -2.46
C THR A 31 15.67 0.55 -2.73
N VAL A 32 15.66 -0.41 -3.64
CA VAL A 32 14.47 -1.18 -4.02
C VAL A 32 14.62 -2.62 -3.55
N VAL A 33 13.61 -3.12 -2.85
CA VAL A 33 13.50 -4.53 -2.47
C VAL A 33 12.06 -4.97 -2.67
N ALA A 34 11.81 -5.83 -3.66
CA ALA A 34 10.45 -6.26 -4.01
C ALA A 34 10.34 -7.78 -4.20
N PRO A 35 9.14 -8.37 -4.08
CA PRO A 35 8.93 -9.78 -4.38
C PRO A 35 9.25 -10.15 -5.83
N THR A 36 9.66 -11.39 -6.06
CA THR A 36 9.90 -11.90 -7.44
C THR A 36 8.62 -12.00 -8.27
N MET A 37 7.47 -12.30 -7.65
CA MET A 37 6.17 -12.42 -8.30
C MET A 37 5.11 -11.67 -7.51
N GLU A 38 3.98 -11.38 -8.14
CA GLU A 38 2.81 -10.79 -7.51
C GLU A 38 2.37 -11.57 -6.25
N LYS A 39 2.07 -10.83 -5.18
CA LYS A 39 1.62 -11.34 -3.87
C LYS A 39 0.33 -10.65 -3.41
N SER A 40 -0.64 -10.55 -4.30
CA SER A 40 -1.96 -9.98 -3.99
C SER A 40 -2.65 -10.70 -2.81
N ALA A 41 -3.31 -9.91 -1.96
CA ALA A 41 -4.09 -10.37 -0.80
C ALA A 41 -3.34 -11.27 0.21
N CYS A 42 -2.03 -11.12 0.37
CA CYS A 42 -1.24 -11.91 1.31
C CYS A 42 -1.39 -11.49 2.79
N GLY A 43 -2.04 -10.35 3.06
CA GLY A 43 -2.08 -9.71 4.37
C GLY A 43 -0.69 -9.41 4.95
N HIS A 44 -0.65 -9.06 6.24
CA HIS A 44 0.59 -8.77 6.96
C HIS A 44 1.27 -10.04 7.47
N SER A 45 1.67 -10.91 6.54
CA SER A 45 2.35 -12.17 6.85
C SER A 45 3.87 -12.09 6.71
N LEU A 46 4.59 -12.72 7.64
CA LEU A 46 6.04 -12.94 7.59
C LEU A 46 6.33 -14.43 7.38
N THR A 47 7.31 -14.74 6.53
CA THR A 47 7.72 -16.11 6.24
C THR A 47 8.66 -16.63 7.33
N LEU A 48 8.15 -17.55 8.16
CA LEU A 48 8.93 -18.16 9.27
C LEU A 48 9.32 -19.63 9.02
N THR A 49 8.70 -20.28 8.04
CA THR A 49 8.76 -21.74 7.87
C THR A 49 9.72 -22.20 6.77
N LYS A 50 10.27 -21.26 5.98
CA LYS A 50 11.22 -21.55 4.91
C LYS A 50 12.24 -20.41 4.78
N PRO A 51 13.47 -20.69 4.31
CA PRO A 51 14.44 -19.64 4.01
C PRO A 51 14.00 -18.80 2.81
N LEU A 52 14.43 -17.54 2.78
CA LEU A 52 14.23 -16.60 1.68
C LEU A 52 15.60 -16.17 1.11
N HIS A 53 15.63 -15.77 -0.15
CA HIS A 53 16.87 -15.47 -0.87
C HIS A 53 16.82 -14.10 -1.55
N PHE A 54 17.76 -13.22 -1.20
CA PHE A 54 17.97 -11.96 -1.90
C PHE A 54 18.73 -12.20 -3.19
N VAL A 55 18.23 -11.62 -4.29
CA VAL A 55 18.94 -11.55 -5.56
C VAL A 55 19.14 -10.08 -5.89
N GLN A 56 20.40 -9.65 -5.90
CA GLN A 56 20.77 -8.32 -6.37
C GLN A 56 20.71 -8.29 -7.90
N LEU A 57 19.89 -7.39 -8.45
CA LEU A 57 19.72 -7.20 -9.88
C LEU A 57 20.64 -6.09 -10.39
N GLU A 58 20.71 -4.99 -9.64
CA GLU A 58 21.56 -3.83 -9.91
C GLU A 58 22.05 -3.21 -8.59
N GLU A 59 22.82 -2.14 -8.66
CA GLU A 59 23.21 -1.39 -7.45
C GLU A 59 21.94 -0.86 -6.75
N ASN A 60 21.76 -1.21 -5.48
CA ASN A 60 20.60 -0.84 -4.66
C ASN A 60 19.25 -1.36 -5.17
N PHE A 61 19.23 -2.36 -6.06
CA PHE A 61 18.00 -2.98 -6.57
C PHE A 61 18.04 -4.49 -6.34
N TYR A 62 17.09 -4.99 -5.54
CA TYR A 62 17.00 -6.39 -5.15
C TYR A 62 15.61 -6.94 -5.39
N LYS A 63 15.54 -8.22 -5.77
CA LYS A 63 14.32 -9.02 -5.61
C LYS A 63 14.49 -10.02 -4.46
N LEU A 64 13.37 -10.34 -3.82
CA LEU A 64 13.30 -11.38 -2.80
C LEU A 64 12.50 -12.56 -3.35
N ASP A 65 13.19 -13.68 -3.55
CA ASP A 65 12.54 -14.89 -4.04
C ASP A 65 11.56 -15.42 -2.99
N ASP A 66 10.32 -15.65 -3.43
CA ASP A 66 9.25 -16.24 -2.63
C ASP A 66 8.81 -15.48 -1.37
N GLY A 67 9.30 -14.26 -1.16
CA GLY A 67 8.95 -13.41 -0.03
C GLY A 67 7.64 -12.65 -0.21
N THR A 68 7.05 -12.20 0.90
CA THR A 68 5.96 -11.21 0.93
C THR A 68 6.52 -9.78 0.91
N PRO A 69 5.67 -8.75 0.70
CA PRO A 69 6.09 -7.36 0.86
C PRO A 69 6.61 -7.07 2.29
N SER A 70 6.00 -7.66 3.31
CA SER A 70 6.46 -7.56 4.70
C SER A 70 7.85 -8.19 4.88
N ASP A 71 8.10 -9.36 4.27
CA ASP A 71 9.43 -9.98 4.28
C ASP A 71 10.48 -9.09 3.62
N CYS A 72 10.13 -8.42 2.51
CA CYS A 72 11.02 -7.48 1.83
C CYS A 72 11.45 -6.35 2.76
N ILE A 73 10.50 -5.75 3.51
CA ILE A 73 10.80 -4.69 4.46
C ILE A 73 11.58 -5.22 5.66
N PHE A 74 11.11 -6.29 6.30
CA PHE A 74 11.76 -6.84 7.49
C PHE A 74 13.21 -7.23 7.21
N LEU A 75 13.45 -8.01 6.15
CA LEU A 75 14.78 -8.49 5.82
C LEU A 75 15.69 -7.37 5.32
N SER A 76 15.19 -6.43 4.52
CA SER A 76 16.02 -5.30 4.05
C SER A 76 16.51 -4.46 5.23
N LEU A 77 15.61 -4.04 6.12
CA LEU A 77 15.93 -3.23 7.31
C LEU A 77 16.92 -3.92 8.26
N ASN A 78 16.91 -5.26 8.31
CA ASN A 78 17.75 -6.03 9.24
C ASN A 78 19.01 -6.64 8.60
N LYS A 79 19.16 -6.61 7.26
CA LYS A 79 20.30 -7.22 6.56
C LYS A 79 21.01 -6.30 5.57
N LEU A 80 20.31 -5.35 4.96
CA LEU A 80 20.90 -4.41 3.99
C LEU A 80 21.27 -3.08 4.64
N PHE A 81 20.63 -2.72 5.76
CA PHE A 81 20.90 -1.49 6.48
C PHE A 81 21.55 -1.75 7.84
N THR A 82 22.43 -0.83 8.25
CA THR A 82 22.92 -0.74 9.64
C THR A 82 22.05 0.24 10.42
N GLN A 83 22.17 0.26 11.76
CA GLN A 83 21.43 1.24 12.58
C GLN A 83 21.77 2.69 12.22
N GLU A 84 23.02 2.97 11.83
CA GLU A 84 23.47 4.30 11.40
C GLU A 84 23.04 4.66 9.97
N ASN A 85 22.62 3.67 9.18
CA ASN A 85 22.32 3.83 7.76
C ASN A 85 20.86 3.51 7.39
N ARG A 86 19.94 3.48 8.36
CA ARG A 86 18.51 3.18 8.10
C ARG A 86 17.88 4.16 7.11
N PRO A 87 16.86 3.74 6.33
CA PRO A 87 16.11 4.63 5.47
C PRO A 87 15.36 5.68 6.28
N ASP A 88 15.23 6.89 5.74
CA ASP A 88 14.44 7.98 6.33
C ASP A 88 12.93 7.72 6.15
N ILE A 89 12.54 7.01 5.09
CA ILE A 89 11.15 6.66 4.78
C ILE A 89 11.08 5.36 3.97
N VAL A 90 10.00 4.59 4.20
CA VAL A 90 9.61 3.45 3.36
C VAL A 90 8.39 3.83 2.51
N ILE A 91 8.39 3.45 1.23
CA ILE A 91 7.22 3.64 0.37
C ILE A 91 6.90 2.34 -0.34
N SER A 92 5.67 1.89 -0.17
CA SER A 92 5.14 0.67 -0.78
C SER A 92 4.15 1.02 -1.89
N GLY A 93 4.41 0.54 -3.12
CA GLY A 93 3.58 0.80 -4.30
C GLY A 93 4.38 1.04 -5.57
N ILE A 94 3.81 1.67 -6.61
CA ILE A 94 2.40 2.03 -6.75
C ILE A 94 1.57 0.80 -7.10
N ASN A 95 0.65 0.41 -6.23
CA ASN A 95 -0.20 -0.76 -6.45
C ASN A 95 -1.22 -0.55 -7.58
N ILE A 96 -1.49 -1.58 -8.37
CA ILE A 96 -2.58 -1.58 -9.35
C ILE A 96 -3.89 -1.98 -8.65
N GLY A 97 -4.71 -0.98 -8.33
CA GLY A 97 -5.98 -1.18 -7.64
C GLY A 97 -6.02 -0.43 -6.32
N SER A 98 -7.23 -0.10 -5.89
CA SER A 98 -7.46 0.64 -4.65
C SER A 98 -7.20 -0.22 -3.41
N ASN A 99 -6.58 0.37 -2.40
CA ASN A 99 -6.53 -0.15 -1.04
C ASN A 99 -7.31 0.82 -0.15
N MET A 100 -8.64 0.74 -0.20
CA MET A 100 -9.57 1.68 0.47
C MET A 100 -10.49 0.94 1.43
N GLY A 101 -10.91 1.65 2.48
CA GLY A 101 -11.75 1.09 3.52
C GLY A 101 -11.12 -0.12 4.21
N GLU A 102 -11.91 -1.18 4.38
CA GLU A 102 -11.48 -2.41 5.05
C GLU A 102 -10.49 -3.24 4.21
N ASP A 103 -10.34 -2.97 2.90
CA ASP A 103 -9.36 -3.67 2.07
C ASP A 103 -7.91 -3.39 2.51
N ILE A 104 -7.69 -2.30 3.27
CA ILE A 104 -6.38 -1.94 3.83
C ILE A 104 -5.79 -3.11 4.65
N THR A 105 -6.60 -3.89 5.36
CA THR A 105 -6.09 -5.01 6.20
C THR A 105 -5.66 -6.23 5.39
N TYR A 106 -6.13 -6.37 4.15
CA TYR A 106 -5.78 -7.49 3.26
C TYR A 106 -4.66 -7.13 2.27
N SER A 107 -4.39 -5.84 2.10
CA SER A 107 -3.44 -5.28 1.15
C SER A 107 -1.99 -5.66 1.47
N GLY A 108 -1.28 -6.23 0.49
CA GLY A 108 0.16 -6.43 0.56
C GLY A 108 0.92 -5.10 0.56
N THR A 109 0.45 -4.14 -0.25
CA THR A 109 0.99 -2.78 -0.28
C THR A 109 0.95 -2.11 1.10
N ALA A 110 -0.21 -2.12 1.76
CA ALA A 110 -0.38 -1.55 3.09
C ALA A 110 0.40 -2.33 4.15
N SER A 111 0.46 -3.66 4.04
CA SER A 111 1.21 -4.53 4.96
C SER A 111 2.70 -4.21 5.00
N ALA A 112 3.32 -3.87 3.86
CA ALA A 112 4.71 -3.41 3.86
C ALA A 112 4.88 -2.07 4.62
N ALA A 113 3.95 -1.13 4.48
CA ALA A 113 3.98 0.12 5.23
C ALA A 113 3.73 -0.12 6.74
N MET A 114 2.85 -1.06 7.08
CA MET A 114 2.63 -1.53 8.45
C MET A 114 3.93 -2.09 9.04
N GLU A 115 4.62 -2.99 8.33
CA GLU A 115 5.89 -3.55 8.76
C GLU A 115 6.95 -2.46 8.99
N ALA A 116 7.06 -1.49 8.09
CA ALA A 116 8.00 -0.39 8.23
C ALA A 116 7.79 0.42 9.51
N VAL A 117 6.55 0.79 9.82
CA VAL A 117 6.25 1.55 11.04
C VAL A 117 6.35 0.71 12.32
N LEU A 118 6.19 -0.61 12.24
CA LEU A 118 6.54 -1.52 13.35
C LEU A 118 8.05 -1.53 13.61
N GLN A 119 8.85 -1.43 12.56
CA GLN A 119 10.31 -1.31 12.62
C GLN A 119 10.79 0.12 12.92
N GLY A 120 9.88 1.04 13.23
CA GLY A 120 10.17 2.41 13.63
C GLY A 120 10.50 3.37 12.49
N ILE A 121 10.21 3.00 11.23
CA ILE A 121 10.46 3.85 10.05
C ILE A 121 9.15 4.44 9.54
N PRO A 122 9.07 5.77 9.29
CA PRO A 122 7.94 6.40 8.64
C PRO A 122 7.59 5.73 7.30
N ALA A 123 6.30 5.60 6.99
CA ALA A 123 5.88 4.88 5.79
C ALA A 123 4.67 5.46 5.06
N ILE A 124 4.65 5.25 3.75
CA ILE A 124 3.54 5.54 2.85
C ILE A 124 3.19 4.26 2.07
N ALA A 125 1.91 3.89 2.04
CA ALA A 125 1.37 2.97 1.03
C ALA A 125 0.68 3.80 -0.05
N ILE A 126 0.97 3.53 -1.33
CA ILE A 126 0.39 4.26 -2.45
C ILE A 126 -0.23 3.31 -3.49
N SER A 127 -1.45 3.64 -3.91
CA SER A 127 -2.29 2.80 -4.76
C SER A 127 -2.94 3.62 -5.88
N GLN A 128 -2.92 3.09 -7.11
CA GLN A 128 -3.60 3.69 -8.25
C GLN A 128 -4.98 3.07 -8.41
N VAL A 129 -6.02 3.87 -8.24
CA VAL A 129 -7.39 3.44 -8.57
C VAL A 129 -7.54 3.45 -10.09
N TYR A 130 -8.20 2.44 -10.65
CA TYR A 130 -8.44 2.32 -12.09
C TYR A 130 -9.91 2.09 -12.41
N LYS A 131 -10.31 2.47 -13.63
CA LYS A 131 -11.63 2.21 -14.21
C LYS A 131 -11.50 1.22 -15.37
N ASN A 132 -12.64 0.67 -15.81
CA ASN A 132 -12.75 -0.16 -17.01
C ASN A 132 -11.72 -1.31 -17.06
N ARG A 133 -11.58 -2.07 -15.96
CA ARG A 133 -10.64 -3.21 -15.87
C ARG A 133 -9.18 -2.85 -16.18
N GLY A 134 -8.76 -1.64 -15.86
CA GLY A 134 -7.37 -1.18 -15.96
C GLY A 134 -7.03 -0.41 -17.23
N GLU A 135 -8.00 -0.14 -18.12
CA GLU A 135 -7.79 0.68 -19.32
C GLU A 135 -7.31 2.09 -18.98
N SER A 136 -7.83 2.69 -17.90
CA SER A 136 -7.43 4.04 -17.48
C SER A 136 -5.93 4.15 -17.17
N ILE A 137 -5.27 3.07 -16.71
CA ILE A 137 -3.82 3.08 -16.46
C ILE A 137 -3.03 3.13 -17.77
N LYS A 138 -3.54 2.51 -18.84
CA LYS A 138 -2.88 2.56 -20.15
C LYS A 138 -2.94 3.97 -20.76
N GLU A 139 -4.01 4.69 -20.48
CA GLU A 139 -4.25 6.04 -21.00
C GLU A 139 -3.56 7.12 -20.16
N LEU A 140 -3.69 7.04 -18.84
CA LEU A 140 -3.22 8.08 -17.91
C LEU A 140 -1.82 7.81 -17.36
N GLY A 141 -1.32 6.58 -17.46
CA GLY A 141 -0.06 6.17 -16.85
C GLY A 141 -0.07 6.33 -15.33
N TYR A 142 1.06 6.76 -14.78
CA TYR A 142 1.28 6.97 -13.34
C TYR A 142 1.64 8.43 -13.02
N ASP A 143 1.44 9.38 -13.93
CA ASP A 143 1.97 10.73 -13.79
C ASP A 143 1.43 11.45 -12.55
N LEU A 144 0.12 11.37 -12.31
CA LEU A 144 -0.48 11.92 -11.09
C LEU A 144 0.04 11.24 -9.82
N ALA A 145 0.28 9.93 -9.86
CA ALA A 145 0.85 9.20 -8.72
C ALA A 145 2.31 9.63 -8.45
N LYS A 146 3.12 9.81 -9.50
CA LYS A 146 4.50 10.31 -9.42
C LYS A 146 4.56 11.72 -8.83
N GLU A 147 3.74 12.65 -9.33
CA GLU A 147 3.65 14.02 -8.81
C GLU A 147 3.20 14.04 -7.35
N SER A 148 2.19 13.22 -7.03
CA SER A 148 1.63 13.14 -5.67
C SER A 148 2.65 12.63 -4.66
N ILE A 149 3.33 11.52 -4.97
CA ILE A 149 4.29 10.93 -4.04
C ILE A 149 5.54 11.80 -3.88
N ALA A 150 6.03 12.41 -4.96
CA ALA A 150 7.15 13.36 -4.88
C ALA A 150 6.79 14.54 -3.96
N THR A 151 5.61 15.14 -4.16
CA THR A 151 5.12 16.25 -3.31
C THR A 151 5.04 15.86 -1.83
N LEU A 152 4.53 14.66 -1.52
CA LEU A 152 4.42 14.19 -0.13
C LEU A 152 5.80 13.95 0.49
N VAL A 153 6.71 13.32 -0.24
CA VAL A 153 8.08 13.03 0.23
C VAL A 153 8.87 14.32 0.45
N GLU A 154 8.79 15.29 -0.46
CA GLU A 154 9.41 16.61 -0.29
C GLU A 154 8.91 17.33 0.97
N LYS A 155 7.59 17.29 1.22
CA LYS A 155 6.98 17.86 2.43
C LYS A 155 7.50 17.18 3.69
N ILE A 156 7.60 15.86 3.69
CA ILE A 156 8.10 15.06 4.83
C ILE A 156 9.58 15.35 5.07
N PHE A 157 10.39 15.43 4.03
CA PHE A 157 11.81 15.74 4.17
C PHE A 157 12.06 17.18 4.63
N SER A 158 11.10 18.08 4.43
CA SER A 158 11.18 19.48 4.85
C SER A 158 10.58 19.75 6.24
N ASN A 159 9.57 18.99 6.69
CA ASN A 159 8.76 19.32 7.88
C ASN A 159 8.52 18.12 8.82
N ASP A 160 9.35 17.07 8.72
CA ASP A 160 9.17 15.77 9.38
C ASP A 160 7.89 15.01 8.97
N PHE A 161 7.81 13.75 9.40
CA PHE A 161 6.63 12.92 9.14
C PHE A 161 5.45 13.36 10.02
N PRO A 162 4.23 13.55 9.47
CA PRO A 162 3.15 14.21 10.18
C PRO A 162 2.42 13.34 11.22
N LEU A 163 2.75 12.06 11.32
CA LEU A 163 2.08 11.12 12.23
C LEU A 163 3.02 10.62 13.33
N PRO A 164 2.48 10.36 14.55
CA PRO A 164 3.21 9.64 15.58
C PRO A 164 3.67 8.24 15.14
N ALA A 165 4.57 7.66 15.92
CA ALA A 165 5.07 6.29 15.71
C ALA A 165 3.93 5.27 15.54
N ARG A 166 4.22 4.19 14.79
CA ARG A 166 3.30 3.08 14.49
C ARG A 166 2.02 3.53 13.75
N LYS A 167 2.14 4.56 12.91
CA LYS A 167 1.09 5.03 12.00
C LYS A 167 1.70 5.35 10.64
N PHE A 168 0.97 5.05 9.57
CA PHE A 168 1.41 5.28 8.20
C PHE A 168 0.36 6.06 7.40
N LEU A 169 0.76 6.62 6.26
CA LEU A 169 -0.15 7.28 5.31
C LEU A 169 -0.58 6.26 4.25
N ASN A 170 -1.88 6.03 4.11
CA ASN A 170 -2.45 5.26 3.01
C ASN A 170 -2.98 6.22 1.95
N VAL A 171 -2.39 6.18 0.75
CA VAL A 171 -2.63 7.14 -0.32
C VAL A 171 -3.28 6.42 -1.50
N ASN A 172 -4.44 6.91 -1.95
CA ASN A 172 -5.09 6.42 -3.16
C ASN A 172 -5.15 7.53 -4.20
N ILE A 173 -4.79 7.19 -5.44
CA ILE A 173 -4.72 8.12 -6.57
C ILE A 173 -5.97 7.94 -7.44
N PRO A 174 -6.76 9.00 -7.71
CA PRO A 174 -7.94 8.89 -8.56
C PRO A 174 -7.56 8.62 -10.02
N PRO A 175 -8.44 7.96 -10.80
CA PRO A 175 -8.22 7.68 -12.23
C PRO A 175 -8.60 8.91 -13.07
N VAL A 176 -7.90 10.02 -12.85
CA VAL A 176 -8.05 11.29 -13.60
C VAL A 176 -6.68 11.80 -14.04
N SER A 177 -6.64 12.67 -15.04
CA SER A 177 -5.39 13.31 -15.45
C SER A 177 -4.85 14.26 -14.37
N THR A 178 -3.56 14.61 -14.46
CA THR A 178 -2.92 15.56 -13.53
C THR A 178 -3.64 16.91 -13.50
N SER A 179 -4.11 17.40 -14.65
CA SER A 179 -4.83 18.67 -14.78
C SER A 179 -6.26 18.65 -14.23
N GLU A 180 -6.87 17.47 -14.13
CA GLU A 180 -8.23 17.29 -13.58
C GLU A 180 -8.23 16.97 -12.08
N CYS A 181 -7.07 16.62 -11.52
CA CYS A 181 -6.92 16.38 -10.09
C CYS A 181 -7.24 17.65 -9.30
N LYS A 182 -8.16 17.55 -8.33
CA LYS A 182 -8.58 18.69 -7.50
C LYS A 182 -7.66 18.92 -6.29
N GLY A 183 -6.58 18.14 -6.17
CA GLY A 183 -5.60 18.21 -5.10
C GLY A 183 -5.74 17.09 -4.07
N PHE A 184 -5.20 17.31 -2.87
CA PHE A 184 -5.18 16.33 -1.78
C PHE A 184 -6.35 16.51 -0.82
N LYS A 185 -6.88 15.40 -0.30
CA LYS A 185 -7.90 15.38 0.74
C LYS A 185 -7.50 14.40 1.85
N VAL A 186 -7.51 14.86 3.11
CA VAL A 186 -7.40 13.96 4.26
C VAL A 186 -8.74 13.27 4.46
N THR A 187 -8.71 11.96 4.59
CA THR A 187 -9.89 11.09 4.54
C THR A 187 -9.91 10.12 5.72
N ARG A 188 -11.09 9.55 5.95
CA ARG A 188 -11.28 8.37 6.78
C ARG A 188 -11.38 7.13 5.88
N ALA A 189 -10.88 5.98 6.34
CA ALA A 189 -11.18 4.71 5.69
C ALA A 189 -12.71 4.48 5.67
N GLY A 190 -13.28 4.29 4.49
CA GLY A 190 -14.71 4.02 4.32
C GLY A 190 -15.09 2.59 4.70
N ASN A 191 -16.40 2.32 4.73
CA ASN A 191 -16.92 0.99 5.01
C ASN A 191 -17.43 0.37 3.71
N ARG A 192 -16.97 -0.83 3.39
CA ARG A 192 -17.34 -1.49 2.13
C ARG A 192 -18.65 -2.27 2.31
N LEU A 193 -19.48 -2.29 1.28
CA LEU A 193 -20.59 -3.24 1.22
C LEU A 193 -20.06 -4.58 0.72
N TYR A 194 -19.71 -5.46 1.66
CA TYR A 194 -19.26 -6.82 1.33
C TYR A 194 -20.35 -7.58 0.56
N GLY A 195 -20.02 -8.03 -0.65
CA GLY A 195 -20.86 -8.91 -1.44
C GLY A 195 -20.65 -10.38 -1.03
N HIS A 196 -21.70 -11.20 -1.13
CA HIS A 196 -21.65 -12.65 -0.87
C HIS A 196 -21.35 -13.47 -2.13
N HIS A 197 -20.71 -12.89 -3.14
CA HIS A 197 -20.55 -13.53 -4.45
C HIS A 197 -19.42 -14.55 -4.40
N ALA A 198 -19.72 -15.81 -4.72
CA ALA A 198 -18.74 -16.85 -5.01
C ALA A 198 -19.22 -17.60 -6.24
N GLU A 199 -18.29 -17.91 -7.15
CA GLU A 199 -18.60 -18.64 -8.38
C GLU A 199 -18.08 -20.07 -8.32
N VAL A 200 -18.88 -21.00 -8.82
CA VAL A 200 -18.54 -22.42 -8.91
C VAL A 200 -18.26 -22.77 -10.36
N HIS A 201 -17.07 -23.28 -10.66
CA HIS A 201 -16.74 -23.81 -11.98
C HIS A 201 -16.26 -25.26 -11.87
N HIS A 202 -16.49 -26.05 -12.91
CA HIS A 202 -16.01 -27.42 -13.02
C HIS A 202 -14.90 -27.48 -14.06
N ASN A 203 -13.80 -28.16 -13.74
CA ASN A 203 -12.78 -28.43 -14.75
C ASN A 203 -13.27 -29.51 -15.75
N PRO A 204 -12.55 -29.76 -16.86
CA PRO A 204 -12.94 -30.76 -17.85
C PRO A 204 -13.03 -32.21 -17.33
N ARG A 205 -12.59 -32.49 -16.10
CA ARG A 205 -12.70 -33.80 -15.42
C ARG A 205 -13.86 -33.83 -14.42
N GLY A 206 -14.70 -32.80 -14.38
CA GLY A 206 -15.83 -32.68 -13.45
C GLY A 206 -15.42 -32.34 -12.01
N LYS A 207 -14.16 -31.94 -11.75
CA LYS A 207 -13.77 -31.49 -10.42
C LYS A 207 -14.23 -30.05 -10.21
N GLU A 208 -14.89 -29.82 -9.09
CA GLU A 208 -15.42 -28.52 -8.68
C GLU A 208 -14.33 -27.62 -8.10
N TYR A 209 -14.43 -26.33 -8.42
CA TYR A 209 -13.57 -25.25 -7.94
C TYR A 209 -14.42 -24.03 -7.63
N TYR A 210 -13.96 -23.24 -6.66
CA TYR A 210 -14.65 -22.07 -6.16
C TYR A 210 -13.78 -20.83 -6.34
N TRP A 211 -14.36 -19.74 -6.81
CA TRP A 211 -13.73 -18.42 -6.87
C TRP A 211 -14.47 -17.49 -5.93
N ILE A 212 -13.71 -16.77 -5.11
CA ILE A 212 -14.24 -15.66 -4.33
C ILE A 212 -14.51 -14.53 -5.32
N GLY A 213 -15.78 -14.14 -5.46
CA GLY A 213 -16.19 -13.04 -6.30
C GLY A 213 -15.69 -11.71 -5.76
N LEU A 214 -15.44 -10.74 -6.64
CA LEU A 214 -15.13 -9.39 -6.20
C LEU A 214 -16.36 -8.81 -5.48
N PRO A 215 -16.20 -8.25 -4.26
CA PRO A 215 -17.29 -7.58 -3.57
C PRO A 215 -17.86 -6.45 -4.44
N SER A 216 -19.12 -6.12 -4.21
CA SER A 216 -19.75 -4.98 -4.89
C SER A 216 -18.90 -3.71 -4.72
N LEU A 217 -18.90 -2.83 -5.73
CA LEU A 217 -18.24 -1.52 -5.64
C LEU A 217 -18.99 -0.53 -4.74
N GLY A 218 -19.99 -0.99 -3.98
CA GLY A 218 -20.77 -0.14 -3.08
C GLY A 218 -20.02 0.15 -1.78
N TRP A 219 -20.19 1.37 -1.26
CA TRP A 219 -19.73 1.77 0.06
C TRP A 219 -20.91 2.36 0.84
N MET A 220 -20.79 2.35 2.17
CA MET A 220 -21.78 3.02 3.02
C MET A 220 -21.45 4.51 3.13
N GLU A 221 -22.44 5.37 2.83
CA GLU A 221 -22.34 6.79 3.14
C GLU A 221 -22.15 6.98 4.64
N THR A 222 -21.14 7.77 5.00
CA THR A 222 -20.80 8.00 6.41
C THR A 222 -20.99 9.48 6.72
N LYS A 223 -21.78 9.80 7.76
CA LYS A 223 -22.01 11.20 8.14
C LYS A 223 -20.77 11.77 8.86
N GLY A 224 -20.37 12.99 8.49
CA GLY A 224 -19.44 13.84 9.25
C GLY A 224 -17.99 13.92 8.76
N HIS A 225 -17.52 12.96 7.96
CA HIS A 225 -16.17 12.98 7.37
C HIS A 225 -16.17 12.43 5.96
N VAL A 226 -15.34 13.02 5.08
CA VAL A 226 -15.12 12.50 3.72
C VAL A 226 -14.32 11.21 3.79
N THR A 227 -14.87 10.15 3.24
CA THR A 227 -14.22 8.85 3.10
C THR A 227 -13.23 8.85 1.94
N ASP A 228 -12.33 7.88 1.95
CA ASP A 228 -11.43 7.62 0.83
C ASP A 228 -12.18 7.34 -0.49
N PHE A 229 -13.27 6.58 -0.45
CA PHE A 229 -14.13 6.35 -1.62
C PHE A 229 -14.72 7.66 -2.18
N GLU A 230 -15.29 8.51 -1.32
CA GLU A 230 -15.88 9.79 -1.74
C GLU A 230 -14.82 10.73 -2.33
N ALA A 231 -13.64 10.85 -1.70
CA ALA A 231 -12.57 11.69 -2.21
C ALA A 231 -12.09 11.24 -3.61
N ILE A 232 -11.90 9.93 -3.81
CA ILE A 232 -11.51 9.39 -5.11
C ILE A 232 -12.58 9.62 -6.17
N ASN A 233 -13.85 9.39 -5.82
CA ASN A 233 -14.97 9.63 -6.72
C ASN A 233 -15.05 11.11 -7.14
N ASP A 234 -14.74 12.01 -6.22
CA ASP A 234 -14.75 13.46 -6.44
C ASP A 234 -13.49 13.99 -7.14
N GLY A 235 -12.50 13.13 -7.46
CA GLY A 235 -11.29 13.52 -8.18
C GLY A 235 -10.19 14.12 -7.30
N TYR A 236 -10.19 13.80 -6.00
CA TYR A 236 -9.12 14.14 -5.06
C TYR A 236 -8.19 12.95 -4.81
N VAL A 237 -6.90 13.23 -4.59
CA VAL A 237 -5.98 12.26 -3.98
C VAL A 237 -6.39 12.07 -2.52
N SER A 238 -6.72 10.84 -2.16
CA SER A 238 -7.13 10.46 -0.80
C SER A 238 -5.89 10.15 0.05
N ILE A 239 -5.83 10.71 1.26
CA ILE A 239 -4.78 10.44 2.25
C ILE A 239 -5.44 10.06 3.58
N THR A 240 -5.39 8.78 3.91
CA THR A 240 -5.92 8.24 5.17
C THR A 240 -4.76 7.97 6.14
N PRO A 241 -4.74 8.57 7.34
CA PRO A 241 -3.82 8.14 8.39
C PRO A 241 -4.30 6.81 8.99
N VAL A 242 -3.44 5.79 9.00
CA VAL A 242 -3.77 4.45 9.48
C VAL A 242 -2.91 4.08 10.69
N HIS A 243 -3.54 3.52 11.72
CA HIS A 243 -2.89 2.99 12.92
C HIS A 243 -2.96 1.47 12.93
N LEU A 244 -1.98 0.83 13.57
CA LEU A 244 -1.92 -0.64 13.68
C LEU A 244 -2.57 -1.17 14.96
N ASP A 245 -2.90 -0.28 15.89
CA ASP A 245 -3.52 -0.66 17.15
C ASP A 245 -5.01 -0.91 16.96
N MET A 246 -5.39 -2.18 16.91
CA MET A 246 -6.76 -2.63 16.69
C MET A 246 -7.59 -2.68 17.99
N THR A 247 -7.07 -2.18 19.11
CA THR A 247 -7.79 -2.18 20.38
C THR A 247 -9.04 -1.29 20.29
N SER A 248 -10.22 -1.84 20.58
CA SER A 248 -11.43 -1.04 20.73
C SER A 248 -11.46 -0.36 22.09
N TYR A 249 -10.79 0.79 22.19
CA TYR A 249 -10.59 1.50 23.45
C TYR A 249 -11.90 1.91 24.16
N ASP A 250 -12.92 2.26 23.38
CA ASP A 250 -14.21 2.70 23.92
C ASP A 250 -14.99 1.55 24.58
N ASP A 251 -14.72 0.30 24.19
CA ASP A 251 -15.41 -0.89 24.71
C ASP A 251 -14.75 -1.48 25.97
N ILE A 252 -13.50 -1.08 26.28
CA ILE A 252 -12.73 -1.64 27.41
C ILE A 252 -13.53 -1.53 28.72
N LYS A 253 -14.07 -0.35 29.01
CA LYS A 253 -14.84 -0.11 30.25
C LYS A 253 -16.10 -0.97 30.34
N SER A 254 -16.76 -1.20 29.19
CA SER A 254 -17.95 -2.03 29.14
C SER A 254 -17.60 -3.50 29.37
N LEU A 255 -16.48 -3.97 28.82
CA LEU A 255 -15.99 -5.33 29.01
C LEU A 255 -15.53 -5.57 30.45
N ASP A 256 -14.80 -4.62 31.04
CA ASP A 256 -14.36 -4.68 32.45
C ASP A 256 -15.55 -4.75 33.41
N SER A 257 -16.63 -4.04 33.10
CA SER A 257 -17.85 -4.04 33.94
C SER A 257 -18.68 -5.32 33.81
N TRP A 258 -18.49 -6.08 32.73
CA TRP A 258 -19.24 -7.31 32.45
C TRP A 258 -18.63 -8.54 33.13
N LEU A 259 -17.30 -8.57 33.29
CA LEU A 259 -16.55 -9.63 34.01
C LEU A 259 -16.84 -9.64 35.51
#